data_AF-A0A3B9J6A8-F1
#
_entry.id   AF-A0A3B9J6A8-F1
#
_cell.length_a   1.000
_cell.length_b   1.000
_cell.length_c   1.000
_cell.angle_alpha   90.00
_cell.angle_beta   90.00
_cell.angle_gamma   90.00
#
_symmetry.space_group_name_H-M   'P 1'
#
loop_
_entity.id
_entity.type
_entity.pdbx_description
1 polymer ?
#
loop_
_entity_poly.entity_id
_entity_poly.type
_entity_poly.pdbx_seq_one_letter_code
_entity_poly.pdbx_strand_id
1 'polypeptide(L)'
;MTLAQAQNHVSPFNLAIGVDLAARDSCTIGGMIATNAGGINVVRYGPMRDQLLGVEAVTADGSSISHLEGLEKDNTGYHLPGLFAGSEGSLAVITKAR
;
A
#
# COMPACT_ATOMS: atom_id res chain seq x y z
N MET A 1 -3.38 10.34 -0.64
CA MET A 1 -3.79 10.41 -2.07
C MET A 1 -4.87 9.37 -2.31
N THR A 2 -5.85 9.67 -3.17
CA THR A 2 -6.86 8.68 -3.62
C THR A 2 -6.28 7.77 -4.70
N LEU A 3 -6.91 6.62 -4.94
CA LEU A 3 -6.50 5.73 -6.04
C LEU A 3 -6.60 6.43 -7.40
N ALA A 4 -7.67 7.19 -7.63
CA ALA A 4 -7.84 7.96 -8.86
C ALA A 4 -6.69 8.98 -9.07
N GLN A 5 -6.28 9.67 -7.99
CA GLN A 5 -5.12 10.57 -8.03
C GLN A 5 -3.82 9.81 -8.37
N ALA A 6 -3.62 8.64 -7.77
CA ALA A 6 -2.45 7.80 -8.04
C ALA A 6 -2.41 7.32 -9.50
N GLN A 7 -3.53 6.82 -10.03
CA GLN A 7 -3.65 6.39 -11.43
C GLN A 7 -3.39 7.53 -12.40
N ASN A 8 -3.99 8.70 -12.17
CA ASN A 8 -3.78 9.87 -13.01
C ASN A 8 -2.33 10.36 -12.97
N HIS A 9 -1.64 10.18 -11.85
CA HIS A 9 -0.23 10.54 -11.72
C HIS A 9 0.69 9.64 -12.55
N VAL A 10 0.41 8.34 -12.62
CA VAL A 10 1.28 7.37 -13.31
C VAL A 10 0.92 7.17 -14.80
N SER A 11 -0.32 7.46 -15.20
CA SER A 11 -0.83 7.30 -16.56
C SER A 11 0.03 7.97 -17.66
N PRO A 12 0.53 9.21 -17.49
CA PRO A 12 1.40 9.86 -18.49
C PRO A 12 2.72 9.11 -18.76
N PHE A 13 3.13 8.22 -17.85
CA PHE A 13 4.33 7.39 -17.98
C PHE A 13 4.03 6.00 -18.56
N ASN A 14 2.81 5.77 -19.08
CA ASN A 14 2.32 4.44 -19.51
C ASN A 14 2.37 3.37 -18.41
N LEU A 15 2.20 3.81 -17.15
CA LEU A 15 2.14 2.95 -15.98
C LEU A 15 0.71 2.93 -15.43
N ALA A 16 0.41 1.90 -14.63
CA ALA A 16 -0.85 1.77 -13.92
C ALA A 16 -0.62 1.14 -12.53
N ILE A 17 -1.44 1.53 -11.56
CA ILE A 17 -1.56 0.83 -10.29
C ILE A 17 -2.32 -0.49 -10.53
N GLY A 18 -1.77 -1.62 -10.07
CA GLY A 18 -2.31 -2.95 -10.34
C GLY A 18 -3.70 -3.19 -9.73
N VAL A 19 -3.92 -2.69 -8.51
CA VAL A 19 -5.20 -2.79 -7.82
C VAL A 19 -6.13 -1.67 -8.30
N ASP A 20 -7.31 -2.07 -8.80
CA ASP A 20 -8.33 -1.13 -9.25
C ASP A 20 -9.72 -1.45 -8.67
N LEU A 21 -10.44 -0.42 -8.23
CA LEU A 21 -11.67 -0.54 -7.43
C LEU A 21 -12.77 0.39 -7.97
N ALA A 22 -14.03 0.05 -7.69
CA ALA A 22 -15.15 0.95 -7.97
C ALA A 22 -15.09 2.25 -7.15
N ALA A 23 -14.54 2.18 -5.93
CA ALA A 23 -14.41 3.32 -5.02
C ALA A 23 -13.19 4.23 -5.31
N ARG A 24 -12.55 4.13 -6.50
CA ARG A 24 -11.25 4.77 -6.79
C ARG A 24 -11.17 6.26 -6.49
N ASP A 25 -12.29 6.97 -6.65
CA ASP A 25 -12.36 8.42 -6.46
C ASP A 25 -12.37 8.82 -4.97
N SER A 26 -12.71 7.89 -4.07
CA SER A 26 -12.81 8.15 -2.62
C SER A 26 -11.86 7.29 -1.78
N CYS A 27 -11.50 6.08 -2.21
CA CYS A 27 -10.58 5.23 -1.46
C CYS A 27 -9.15 5.79 -1.50
N THR A 28 -8.47 5.78 -0.36
CA THR A 28 -7.08 6.22 -0.23
C THR A 28 -6.13 5.03 -0.34
N ILE A 29 -4.90 5.27 -0.80
CA ILE A 29 -3.86 4.23 -0.86
C ILE A 29 -3.61 3.61 0.53
N GLY A 30 -3.52 4.43 1.58
CA GLY A 30 -3.37 3.94 2.96
C GLY A 30 -4.53 3.06 3.42
N GLY A 31 -5.77 3.44 3.09
CA GLY A 31 -6.95 2.62 3.39
C GLY A 31 -6.97 1.30 2.63
N MET A 32 -6.57 1.32 1.35
CA MET A 32 -6.44 0.12 0.53
C MET A 32 -5.37 -0.85 1.08
N ILE A 33 -4.25 -0.32 1.59
CA ILE A 33 -3.23 -1.14 2.27
C ILE A 33 -3.79 -1.71 3.56
N ALA A 34 -4.38 -0.87 4.41
CA ALA A 34 -4.91 -1.27 5.70
C ALA A 34 -5.94 -2.41 5.57
N THR A 35 -6.75 -2.44 4.51
CA THR A 35 -7.74 -3.49 4.24
C THR A 35 -7.25 -4.60 3.31
N ASN A 36 -5.99 -4.54 2.85
CA ASN A 36 -5.44 -5.44 1.83
C ASN A 36 -6.35 -5.59 0.60
N ALA A 37 -6.74 -4.47 -0.02
CA ALA A 37 -7.69 -4.45 -1.11
C ALA A 37 -7.21 -5.28 -2.33
N GLY A 38 -8.12 -6.01 -2.98
CA GLY A 38 -7.83 -6.82 -4.17
C GLY A 38 -8.24 -6.16 -5.49
N GLY A 39 -9.52 -5.84 -5.62
CA GLY A 39 -10.07 -5.17 -6.80
C GLY A 39 -10.30 -6.05 -8.03
N ILE A 40 -10.74 -5.44 -9.12
CA ILE A 40 -11.20 -6.14 -10.34
C ILE A 40 -10.07 -6.85 -11.09
N ASN A 41 -8.81 -6.45 -10.87
CA ASN A 41 -7.63 -7.00 -11.54
C ASN A 41 -6.79 -7.93 -10.63
N VAL A 42 -7.32 -8.34 -9.47
CA VAL A 42 -6.57 -9.10 -8.45
C VAL A 42 -5.99 -10.41 -8.99
N VAL A 43 -6.67 -11.07 -9.94
CA VAL A 43 -6.17 -12.31 -10.55
C VAL A 43 -4.89 -12.08 -11.37
N ARG A 44 -4.72 -10.89 -11.94
CA ARG A 44 -3.56 -10.54 -12.76
C ARG A 44 -2.41 -9.96 -11.95
N TYR A 45 -2.71 -9.10 -10.97
CA TYR A 45 -1.70 -8.30 -10.27
C TYR A 45 -1.57 -8.62 -8.78
N GLY A 46 -2.46 -9.42 -8.20
CA GLY A 46 -2.50 -9.67 -6.75
C GLY A 46 -3.15 -8.51 -5.97
N PRO A 47 -3.36 -8.69 -4.65
CA PRO A 47 -3.90 -7.66 -3.77
C PRO A 47 -2.85 -6.61 -3.37
N MET A 48 -3.26 -5.59 -2.60
CA MET A 48 -2.39 -4.50 -2.16
C MET A 48 -1.14 -4.98 -1.40
N ARG A 49 -1.22 -6.06 -0.63
CA ARG A 49 -0.05 -6.65 0.02
C ARG A 49 1.07 -7.00 -0.95
N ASP A 50 0.72 -7.47 -2.14
CA ASP A 50 1.68 -7.88 -3.17
C ASP A 50 2.22 -6.68 -3.96
N GLN A 51 1.57 -5.52 -3.84
CA GLN A 51 2.00 -4.26 -4.46
C GLN A 51 3.01 -3.47 -3.60
N LEU A 52 3.24 -3.87 -2.34
CA LEU A 52 4.04 -3.10 -1.39
C LEU A 52 5.50 -3.53 -1.37
N LEU A 53 6.38 -2.56 -1.62
CA LEU A 53 7.83 -2.69 -1.41
C LEU A 53 8.27 -2.04 -0.11
N GLY A 54 7.53 -1.06 0.40
CA GLY A 54 7.88 -0.35 1.63
C GLY A 54 6.71 0.37 2.27
N VAL A 55 6.83 0.67 3.56
CA VAL A 55 5.81 1.38 4.32
C VAL A 55 6.42 2.24 5.42
N GLU A 56 5.76 3.36 5.72
CA GLU A 56 5.94 4.12 6.94
C GLU A 56 4.62 4.14 7.71
N ALA A 57 4.67 3.84 9.00
CA ALA A 57 3.49 3.78 9.85
C ALA A 57 3.79 4.27 11.26
N VAL A 58 2.78 4.85 11.90
CA VAL A 58 2.84 5.35 13.28
C VAL A 58 1.99 4.45 14.18
N THR A 59 2.60 3.85 15.21
CA THR A 59 1.95 2.97 16.17
C THR A 59 1.17 3.74 17.25
N ALA A 60 0.38 3.04 18.05
CA ALA A 60 -0.51 3.65 19.06
C ALA A 60 0.21 4.48 20.14
N ASP A 61 1.48 4.17 20.42
CA ASP A 61 2.35 4.92 21.34
C ASP A 61 3.03 6.14 20.67
N GLY A 62 2.77 6.37 19.39
CA GLY A 62 3.36 7.45 18.60
C GLY A 62 4.73 7.13 18.00
N SER A 63 5.26 5.92 18.20
CA SER A 63 6.51 5.49 17.56
C SER A 63 6.34 5.40 16.04
N SER A 64 7.37 5.80 15.28
CA SER A 64 7.40 5.70 13.83
C SER A 64 8.21 4.49 13.40
N ILE A 65 7.62 3.65 12.57
CA ILE A 65 8.27 2.51 11.91
C ILE A 65 8.37 2.85 10.43
N SER A 66 9.57 2.79 9.87
CA SER A 66 9.80 3.12 8.46
C SER A 66 10.73 2.12 7.79
N HIS A 67 10.26 1.57 6.67
CA HIS A 67 11.03 0.75 5.74
C HIS A 67 10.66 1.17 4.31
N LEU A 68 10.95 2.42 3.95
CA LEU A 68 10.65 3.00 2.63
C LEU A 68 11.82 2.86 1.64
N GLU A 69 13.03 2.72 2.17
CA GLU A 69 14.25 2.49 1.42
C GLU A 69 14.52 0.99 1.30
N GLY A 70 15.38 0.61 0.37
CA GLY A 70 15.74 -0.81 0.17
C GLY A 70 15.48 -1.30 -1.24
N LEU A 71 15.71 -2.60 -1.43
CA LEU A 71 15.67 -3.30 -2.70
C LEU A 71 14.30 -3.97 -2.92
N GLU A 72 13.99 -4.34 -4.16
CA GLU A 72 12.83 -5.20 -4.45
C GLU A 72 12.94 -6.57 -3.78
N LYS A 73 14.17 -7.07 -3.61
CA LYS A 73 14.50 -8.26 -2.82
C LYS A 73 15.23 -7.83 -1.56
N ASP A 74 14.50 -7.76 -0.46
CA ASP A 74 15.03 -7.37 0.83
C ASP A 74 14.66 -8.41 1.90
N ASN A 75 15.68 -9.12 2.39
CA ASN A 75 15.53 -10.16 3.40
C ASN A 75 16.15 -9.75 4.75
N THR A 76 16.26 -8.45 5.02
CA THR A 76 16.86 -7.91 6.25
C THR A 76 15.86 -7.85 7.40
N GLY A 77 15.39 -9.02 7.84
CA GLY A 77 14.45 -9.17 8.96
C GLY A 77 13.03 -9.50 8.50
N TYR A 78 12.02 -9.11 9.31
CA TYR A 78 10.62 -9.43 9.02
C TYR A 78 10.00 -8.46 8.01
N HIS A 79 9.09 -8.98 7.20
CA HIS A 79 8.38 -8.19 6.19
C HIS A 79 7.27 -7.32 6.83
N LEU A 80 7.67 -6.17 7.39
CA LEU A 80 6.76 -5.21 8.03
C LEU A 80 5.66 -4.66 7.10
N PRO A 81 5.89 -4.35 5.81
CA PRO A 81 4.82 -3.96 4.90
C PRO A 81 3.68 -4.98 4.85
N GLY A 82 4.02 -6.27 4.78
CA GLY A 82 3.04 -7.36 4.78
C GLY A 82 2.29 -7.51 6.11
N LEU A 83 2.92 -7.18 7.24
CA LEU A 83 2.30 -7.19 8.56
C LEU A 83 1.21 -6.11 8.69
N PHE A 84 1.47 -4.89 8.20
CA PHE A 84 0.49 -3.80 8.25
C PHE A 84 -0.60 -3.94 7.19
N ALA A 85 -0.34 -4.60 6.06
CA ALA A 85 -1.33 -4.85 5.03
C ALA A 85 -2.42 -5.84 5.50
N GLY A 86 -3.65 -5.35 5.63
CA GLY A 86 -4.78 -6.10 6.19
C GLY A 86 -4.94 -5.97 7.70
N SER A 87 -4.20 -5.07 8.36
CA SER A 87 -4.35 -4.79 9.79
C SER A 87 -5.59 -3.97 10.15
N GLU A 88 -6.28 -3.40 9.17
CA GLU A 88 -7.45 -2.53 9.32
C GLU A 88 -7.20 -1.33 10.26
N GLY A 89 -5.95 -0.87 10.37
CA GLY A 89 -5.55 0.22 11.25
C GLY A 89 -5.43 -0.15 12.73
N SER A 90 -5.60 -1.43 13.10
CA SER A 90 -5.47 -1.90 14.48
C SER A 90 -4.03 -1.90 15.00
N LEU A 91 -3.04 -2.00 14.10
CA LEU A 91 -1.62 -2.05 14.46
C LEU A 91 -0.92 -0.69 14.37
N ALA A 92 -1.26 0.12 13.36
CA ALA A 92 -0.65 1.42 13.11
C ALA A 92 -1.45 2.24 12.09
N VAL A 93 -1.20 3.55 12.04
CA VAL A 93 -1.66 4.45 11.00
C VAL A 93 -0.60 4.54 9.91
N ILE A 94 -0.94 4.12 8.69
CA ILE A 94 -0.03 4.16 7.53
C ILE A 94 0.07 5.60 7.00
N THR A 95 1.30 6.13 6.93
CA THR A 95 1.56 7.52 6.50
C THR A 95 2.17 7.60 5.10
N LYS A 96 3.00 6.62 4.71
CA LYS A 96 3.62 6.54 3.38
C LYS A 96 3.76 5.09 2.93
N ALA A 97 3.86 4.89 1.61
CA ALA A 97 4.09 3.58 1.01
C ALA A 97 4.91 3.73 -0.29
N ARG A 98 5.60 2.65 -0.66
CA ARG A 98 6.35 2.51 -1.91
C ARG A 98 5.98 1.21 -2.61
#